data_AF-A0A5K3FSL6-F1
#
_entry.id   AF-A0A5K3FSL6-F1
#
_cell.length_a   1.000
_cell.length_b   1.000
_cell.length_c   1.000
_cell.angle_alpha   90.00
_cell.angle_beta   90.00
_cell.angle_gamma   90.00
#
_symmetry.space_group_name_H-M   'P 1'
#
loop_
_entity.id
_entity.type
_entity.pdbx_description
1 polymer ?
#
loop_
_entity_poly.entity_id
_entity_poly.type
_entity_poly.pdbx_seq_one_letter_code
_entity_poly.pdbx_strand_id
1 'polypeptide(L)' 'EVTTKPNKPESVEVVSKSTTSLSVNFKAPTVNTDIDRYEVYQDGDDAKLNCLFTSGTEFTCPVDNLKAGTMYSFKVKAC' A
#
# COMPACT_ATOMS: atom_id res chain seq x y z
N GLU A 1 -6.70 -8.39 -27.34
CA GLU A 1 -5.94 -8.13 -26.11
C GLU A 1 -6.92 -7.85 -25.00
N VAL A 2 -6.83 -8.53 -23.86
CA VAL A 2 -7.65 -8.20 -22.69
C VAL A 2 -6.72 -7.52 -21.70
N THR A 3 -6.69 -6.20 -21.70
CA THR A 3 -5.98 -5.42 -20.69
C THR A 3 -6.81 -5.49 -19.41
N THR A 4 -6.63 -6.56 -18.64
CA THR A 4 -7.30 -6.71 -17.34
C THR A 4 -6.63 -5.75 -16.38
N LYS A 5 -7.36 -4.71 -15.98
CA LYS A 5 -6.99 -3.78 -14.90
C LYS A 5 -6.29 -4.56 -13.78
N PRO A 6 -5.10 -4.15 -13.31
CA PRO A 6 -4.29 -4.95 -12.40
C PRO A 6 -5.12 -5.34 -11.18
N ASN A 7 -5.04 -6.61 -10.80
CA ASN A 7 -5.82 -7.13 -9.70
C ASN A 7 -5.51 -6.31 -8.43
N LYS A 8 -6.57 -5.90 -7.74
CA LYS A 8 -6.42 -5.24 -6.44
C LYS A 8 -5.68 -6.19 -5.47
N PRO A 9 -4.83 -5.66 -4.59
CA PRO A 9 -4.25 -6.44 -3.51
C PRO A 9 -5.36 -7.10 -2.69
N GLU A 10 -5.13 -8.35 -2.30
CA GLU A 10 -6.18 -9.23 -1.77
C GLU A 10 -6.49 -8.92 -0.31
N SER A 11 -5.48 -8.49 0.44
CA SER A 11 -5.61 -8.10 1.84
C SER A 11 -4.76 -6.87 2.07
N VAL A 12 -5.38 -5.72 2.30
CA VAL A 12 -4.70 -4.49 2.75
C VAL A 12 -5.13 -4.26 4.19
N GLU A 13 -4.17 -4.31 5.09
CA GLU A 13 -4.34 -4.12 6.51
C GLU A 13 -3.49 -2.93 6.96
N VAL A 14 -4.05 -2.07 7.79
CA VAL A 14 -3.33 -0.96 8.39
C VAL A 14 -3.23 -1.22 9.88
N VAL A 15 -2.00 -1.45 10.34
CA VAL A 15 -1.66 -1.67 11.73
C VAL A 15 -1.15 -0.37 12.33
N SER A 16 -1.99 0.30 13.11
CA SER A 16 -1.56 1.46 13.90
C SER A 16 -0.60 1.00 15.01
N LYS A 17 0.65 1.46 14.97
CA LYS A 17 1.64 1.15 16.02
C LYS A 17 1.58 2.16 17.17
N SER A 18 1.49 3.44 16.82
CA SER A 18 1.49 4.56 17.75
C SER A 18 0.64 5.71 17.20
N THR A 19 0.49 6.78 17.99
CA THR A 19 -0.19 8.00 17.54
C THR A 19 0.51 8.72 16.38
N THR A 20 1.79 8.41 16.13
CA THR A 20 2.62 9.00 15.08
C THR A 20 3.24 7.99 14.11
N SER A 21 2.91 6.71 14.27
CA SER A 21 3.48 5.63 13.45
C SER A 21 2.44 4.55 13.16
N LEU A 22 2.42 4.07 11.94
CA LEU A 22 1.59 2.94 11.51
C LEU A 22 2.36 2.07 10.53
N SER A 23 1.80 0.92 10.22
CA SER A 23 2.36 0.00 9.25
C SER A 23 1.24 -0.48 8.35
N VAL A 24 1.42 -0.29 7.05
CA VAL A 24 0.47 -0.76 6.04
C VAL A 24 0.99 -2.09 5.52
N ASN A 25 0.28 -3.15 5.86
CA ASN A 25 0.58 -4.52 5.47
C ASN A 25 -0.36 -4.87 4.32
N PHE A 26 0.16 -5.41 3.22
CA PHE A 26 -0.72 -5.88 2.17
C PHE A 26 -0.18 -7.09 1.43
N LYS A 27 -1.10 -7.88 0.87
CA LYS A 27 -0.77 -9.06 0.07
C LYS A 27 -1.05 -8.82 -1.41
N ALA A 28 -0.10 -9.20 -2.24
CA ALA A 28 -0.32 -9.28 -3.68
C ALA A 28 -1.41 -10.33 -3.99
N PRO A 29 -2.20 -10.10 -5.05
CA PRO A 29 -3.13 -11.10 -5.55
C PRO A 29 -2.37 -12.31 -6.12
N THR A 30 -3.04 -13.46 -6.19
CA THR A 30 -2.48 -14.70 -6.76
C THR A 30 -2.09 -14.58 -8.24
N VAL A 31 -2.69 -13.61 -8.95
CA VAL A 31 -2.41 -13.27 -10.34
C VAL A 31 -1.84 -11.86 -10.42
N ASN A 32 -0.52 -11.79 -10.50
CA ASN A 32 0.30 -10.58 -10.57
C ASN A 32 1.13 -10.53 -11.87
N THR A 33 0.67 -11.20 -12.93
CA THR A 33 1.35 -11.32 -14.23
C THR A 33 1.55 -10.00 -14.98
N ASP A 34 0.87 -8.93 -14.57
CA ASP A 34 0.94 -7.59 -15.17
C ASP A 34 1.21 -6.51 -14.09
N ILE A 35 1.82 -6.89 -12.97
CA ILE A 35 2.15 -5.97 -11.89
C ILE A 35 3.67 -5.89 -11.76
N ASP A 36 4.25 -4.81 -12.25
CA ASP A 36 5.69 -4.53 -12.13
C ASP A 36 6.01 -3.99 -10.74
N ARG A 37 5.11 -3.18 -10.16
CA ARG A 37 5.30 -2.63 -8.82
C ARG A 37 4.01 -2.29 -8.09
N TYR A 38 4.11 -2.29 -6.76
CA TYR A 38 3.10 -1.72 -5.87
C TYR A 38 3.58 -0.39 -5.31
N GLU A 39 2.70 0.59 -5.37
CA GLU A 39 2.90 1.93 -4.84
C GLU A 39 1.84 2.20 -3.77
N VAL A 40 2.29 2.65 -2.59
CA VAL A 40 1.41 3.02 -1.49
C VAL A 40 1.28 4.54 -1.44
N TYR A 41 0.05 5.02 -1.35
CA TYR A 41 -0.33 6.42 -1.34
C TYR A 41 -1.05 6.71 -0.03
N GLN A 42 -0.77 7.88 0.54
CA GLN A 42 -1.55 8.41 1.64
C GLN A 42 -2.67 9.30 1.07
N ASP A 43 -3.88 8.77 1.14
CA ASP A 43 -5.10 9.45 0.74
C ASP A 43 -5.42 10.56 1.76
N GLY A 44 -5.22 11.80 1.32
CA GLY A 44 -5.27 13.01 2.14
C GLY A 44 -4.20 14.04 1.78
N ASP A 45 -3.02 13.60 1.33
CA ASP A 45 -1.91 14.49 0.93
C ASP A 45 -1.40 14.19 -0.49
N ASP A 46 -1.92 13.13 -1.14
CA ASP A 46 -1.36 12.53 -2.36
C ASP A 46 0.15 12.20 -2.23
N ALA A 47 0.66 12.19 -0.99
CA ALA A 47 2.03 11.84 -0.68
C ALA A 47 2.22 10.35 -0.97
N LYS A 48 3.03 10.08 -2.01
CA LYS A 48 3.60 8.75 -2.22
C LYS A 48 4.46 8.41 -1.02
N LEU A 49 4.15 7.29 -0.39
CA LEU A 49 5.04 6.72 0.60
C LEU A 49 6.24 6.11 -0.13
N ASN A 50 7.40 6.14 0.53
CA ASN A 50 8.64 5.49 0.07
C ASN A 50 8.58 3.96 0.20
N CYS A 51 7.43 3.38 -0.16
CA CYS A 51 7.17 1.96 -0.14
C CYS A 51 6.87 1.51 -1.55
N LEU A 52 7.94 1.10 -2.22
CA LEU A 52 7.93 0.54 -3.56
C LEU A 52 8.24 -0.93 -3.43
N PHE A 53 7.34 -1.77 -3.93
CA PHE A 53 7.54 -3.21 -3.90
C PHE A 53 7.46 -3.77 -5.30
N THR A 54 8.50 -4.48 -5.72
CA THR A 54 8.65 -4.97 -7.10
C THR A 54 8.46 -6.49 -7.22
N SER A 55 8.58 -7.25 -6.14
CA SER A 55 8.44 -8.71 -6.15
C SER A 55 8.12 -9.23 -4.75
N GLY A 56 7.13 -10.10 -4.64
CA GLY A 56 6.69 -10.69 -3.38
C GLY A 56 5.19 -10.90 -3.30
N THR A 57 4.75 -11.72 -2.35
CA THR A 57 3.33 -11.96 -2.05
C THR A 57 2.85 -11.16 -0.84
N GLU A 58 3.77 -10.75 0.03
CA GLU A 58 3.48 -10.02 1.27
C GLU A 58 4.39 -8.81 1.37
N PHE A 59 3.78 -7.66 1.64
CA PHE A 59 4.43 -6.37 1.70
C PHE A 59 4.08 -5.67 3.00
N THR A 60 5.05 -4.97 3.56
CA THR A 60 4.87 -4.20 4.79
C THR A 60 5.56 -2.85 4.62
N CYS A 61 4.76 -1.80 4.70
CA CYS A 61 5.19 -0.42 4.56
C CYS A 61 5.10 0.26 5.93
N PRO A 62 6.21 0.48 6.65
CA PRO A 62 6.22 1.31 7.84
C PRO A 62 6.02 2.78 7.43
N VAL A 63 5.11 3.45 8.14
CA VAL A 63 4.83 4.88 7.98
C VAL A 63 5.08 5.54 9.32
N ASP A 64 6.04 6.46 9.34
CA ASP A 64 6.41 7.24 10.51
C ASP A 64 6.22 8.73 10.21
N ASN A 65 6.32 9.58 11.24
CA ASN A 65 6.10 11.03 11.15
C ASN A 65 4.64 11.46 10.93
N LEU A 66 3.69 10.68 11.44
CA LEU A 66 2.28 11.05 11.39
C LEU A 66 1.91 11.95 12.57
N LYS A 67 0.88 12.79 12.38
CA LYS A 67 0.33 13.60 13.46
C LYS A 67 -0.78 12.86 14.19
N ALA A 68 -0.66 12.83 15.52
CA ALA A 68 -1.70 12.34 16.40
C ALA A 68 -3.03 13.07 16.17
N GLY A 69 -4.14 12.33 16.17
CA GLY A 69 -5.48 12.88 15.97
C GLY A 69 -5.81 13.23 14.52
N THR A 70 -4.97 12.88 13.56
CA THR A 70 -5.27 13.02 12.12
C THR A 70 -5.72 11.68 11.58
N MET A 71 -6.85 11.66 10.87
CA MET A 71 -7.34 10.46 10.21
C MET A 71 -6.58 10.30 8.88
N TYR A 72 -5.78 9.24 8.79
CA TYR A 72 -5.02 8.92 7.58
C TYR A 72 -5.68 7.79 6.83
N SER A 73 -5.83 7.96 5.52
CA SER A 73 -6.29 6.90 4.63
C SER A 73 -5.12 6.44 3.75
N PHE A 74 -5.04 5.15 3.46
CA PHE A 74 -3.98 4.59 2.62
C PHE A 74 -4.58 3.87 1.43
N LYS A 75 -3.98 4.08 0.26
CA LYS A 75 -4.35 3.42 -1.00
C LYS A 75 -3.13 2.69 -1.54
N VAL A 76 -3.31 1.42 -1.84
CA VAL A 76 -2.30 0.62 -2.53
C VAL A 76 -2.72 0.52 -3.99
N LYS A 77 -1.82 0.89 -4.90
CA LYS A 77 -2.03 0.78 -6.34
C LYS A 77 -0.96 -0.14 -6.92
N ALA A 78 -1.42 -1.12 -7.69
CA ALA A 78 -0.58 -1.91 -8.57
C ALA A 78 -0.38 -1.15 -9.89
N CYS A 79 0.86 -1.08 -10.34
CA CYS A 79 1.32 -0.41 -11.56
C CYS A 79 2.13 -1.35 -12.44
#